data_AF-A0A970XR24-F1
#
_entry.id   AF-A0A970XR24-F1
#
_cell.length_a   1.000
_cell.length_b   1.000
_cell.length_c   1.000
_cell.angle_alpha   90.00
_cell.angle_beta   90.00
_cell.angle_gamma   90.00
#
_symmetry.space_group_name_H-M   'P 1'
#
loop_
_entity.id
_entity.type
_entity.pdbx_description
1 polymer ?
#
loop_
_entity_poly.entity_id
_entity_poly.type
_entity_poly.pdbx_seq_one_letter_code
_entity_poly.pdbx_strand_id
1 'polypeptide(L)'
;MAGLKFLSPIVIILLICSFAVGGCKQGNPEITTSITLSNITEEEYSQIGYSKKFEDTTINDLRKLYIDVKITNSKKATKRTITIPNLFIIDKYDRFRTIGGGTSEQNNIGIEDAAKSTAYIIFDSRGLNEQDLRNIYDNSEIYIAYKLKNSDLVEKRVSIGDNLKTNE
;
A
#
# COMPACT_ATOMS: atom_id res chain seq x y z
N MET A 1 31.91 48.01 44.34
CA MET A 1 31.07 48.25 43.13
C MET A 1 31.46 47.22 42.10
N ALA A 2 30.58 46.25 41.86
CA ALA A 2 30.86 45.08 41.03
C ALA A 2 30.79 45.44 39.53
N GLY A 3 31.83 45.06 38.79
CA GLY A 3 31.97 45.35 37.36
C GLY A 3 31.00 44.54 36.51
N LEU A 4 30.06 45.23 35.88
CA LEU A 4 29.20 44.67 34.85
C LEU A 4 29.97 44.68 33.52
N LYS A 5 30.59 43.54 33.17
CA LYS A 5 31.27 43.37 31.89
C LYS A 5 30.21 43.35 30.78
N PHE A 6 30.26 44.34 29.88
CA PHE A 6 29.45 44.38 28.67
C PHE A 6 29.67 43.10 27.85
N LEU A 7 28.66 42.23 27.81
CA LEU A 7 28.64 41.08 26.92
C LEU A 7 28.64 41.60 25.47
N SER A 8 29.62 41.16 24.70
CA SER A 8 29.84 41.58 23.31
C SER A 8 28.58 41.32 22.46
N PRO A 9 28.09 42.28 21.66
CA PRO A 9 26.84 42.14 20.89
C PRO A 9 26.87 40.98 19.88
N ILE A 10 28.06 40.47 19.55
CA ILE A 10 28.28 39.29 18.70
C ILE A 10 27.73 38.00 19.34
N VAL A 11 27.78 37.88 20.68
CA VAL A 11 27.32 36.68 21.40
C VAL A 11 25.79 36.60 21.43
N ILE A 12 25.10 37.75 21.42
CA ILE A 12 23.63 37.80 21.40
C ILE A 12 23.08 37.41 20.02
N ILE A 13 23.75 37.80 18.93
CA ILE A 13 23.33 37.48 17.55
C ILE A 13 23.47 35.97 17.26
N LEU A 14 24.49 35.31 17.81
CA LEU A 14 24.71 33.87 17.61
C LEU A 14 23.67 33.00 18.35
N LEU A 15 23.08 33.47 19.44
CA LEU A 15 22.05 32.75 20.20
C LEU A 15 20.67 32.79 19.54
N ILE A 16 20.38 33.84 18.77
CA ILE A 16 19.08 34.03 18.10
C ILE A 16 18.97 33.17 16.82
N CYS A 17 20.09 32.88 16.15
CA CYS A 17 20.10 32.03 14.95
C CYS A 17 19.92 30.52 15.24
N SER A 18 20.06 30.07 16.49
CA SER A 18 19.95 28.65 16.84
C SER A 18 18.52 28.12 16.99
N PHE A 19 17.50 28.99 16.95
CA PHE A 19 16.08 28.58 17.11
C PHE A 19 15.35 28.31 15.80
N ALA A 20 16.00 28.46 14.65
CA ALA A 20 15.42 28.12 13.34
C ALA A 20 15.60 26.65 12.95
N VAL A 21 15.59 25.72 13.92
CA VAL A 21 15.51 24.29 13.61
C VAL A 21 14.09 24.04 13.13
N GLY A 22 13.94 24.02 11.80
CA GLY A 22 12.68 23.81 11.11
C GLY A 22 11.95 22.60 11.67
N GLY A 23 10.85 22.85 12.39
CA GLY A 23 9.86 21.82 12.63
C GLY A 23 9.33 21.39 11.27
N CYS A 24 9.77 20.23 10.77
CA CYS A 24 9.12 19.57 9.66
C CYS A 24 7.63 19.47 10.04
N LYS A 25 6.80 20.31 9.41
CA LYS A 25 5.35 20.17 9.50
C LYS A 25 5.04 18.83 8.86
N GLN A 26 4.92 17.80 9.70
CA GLN A 26 4.46 16.50 9.26
C GLN A 26 3.12 16.72 8.56
N GLY A 27 3.10 16.41 7.27
CA GLY A 27 1.94 16.66 6.40
C GLY A 27 0.72 15.88 6.87
N ASN A 28 -0.43 16.19 6.28
CA ASN A 28 -1.60 15.33 6.45
C ASN A 28 -1.27 13.92 5.93
N PRO A 29 -1.93 12.87 6.49
CA PRO A 29 -1.74 11.52 5.99
C PRO A 29 -2.00 11.44 4.49
N GLU A 30 -1.10 10.76 3.78
CA GLU A 30 -1.21 10.58 2.34
C GLU A 30 -1.49 9.11 2.04
N ILE A 31 -2.45 8.87 1.16
CA ILE A 31 -2.88 7.53 0.75
C ILE A 31 -2.34 7.24 -0.64
N THR A 32 -1.52 6.20 -0.76
CA THR A 32 -1.07 5.65 -2.03
C THR A 32 -1.66 4.26 -2.22
N THR A 33 -2.16 3.98 -3.42
CA THR A 33 -2.73 2.69 -3.80
C THR A 33 -2.17 2.30 -5.17
N SER A 34 -1.62 1.09 -5.25
CA SER A 34 -1.14 0.47 -6.48
C SER A 34 -1.85 -0.85 -6.68
N ILE A 35 -2.46 -1.05 -7.85
CA ILE A 35 -3.12 -2.29 -8.24
C ILE A 35 -2.53 -2.67 -9.60
N THR A 36 -1.75 -3.75 -9.63
CA THR A 36 -0.95 -4.13 -10.80
C THR A 36 -1.23 -5.56 -11.21
N LEU A 37 -1.49 -5.76 -12.50
CA LEU A 37 -1.47 -7.04 -13.17
C LEU A 37 -0.13 -7.18 -13.91
N SER A 38 0.61 -8.25 -13.65
CA SER A 38 1.89 -8.51 -14.31
C SER A 38 2.06 -9.98 -14.67
N ASN A 39 3.03 -10.26 -15.53
CA ASN A 39 3.63 -11.59 -15.60
C ASN A 39 4.23 -11.97 -14.23
N ILE A 40 4.27 -13.27 -13.92
CA ILE A 40 5.06 -13.76 -12.77
C ILE A 40 6.54 -13.89 -13.15
N THR A 41 7.42 -13.83 -12.16
CA THR A 41 8.86 -14.07 -12.40
C THR A 41 9.21 -15.56 -12.39
N GLU A 42 10.39 -15.92 -12.89
CA GLU A 42 10.90 -17.30 -12.83
C GLU A 42 11.04 -17.79 -11.38
N GLU A 43 11.48 -16.91 -10.47
CA GLU A 43 11.59 -17.23 -9.05
C GLU A 43 10.21 -17.54 -8.46
N GLU A 44 9.19 -16.72 -8.74
CA GLU A 44 7.82 -16.97 -8.32
C GLU A 44 7.30 -18.29 -8.90
N TYR A 45 7.56 -18.55 -10.18
CA TYR A 45 7.16 -19.80 -10.85
C TYR A 45 7.83 -21.04 -10.28
N SER A 46 9.09 -20.92 -9.84
CA SER A 46 9.85 -22.01 -9.20
C SER A 46 9.33 -22.34 -7.79
N GLN A 47 8.76 -21.36 -7.09
CA GLN A 47 8.16 -21.52 -5.76
C GLN A 47 6.76 -22.13 -5.82
N ILE A 48 6.10 -22.10 -6.99
CA ILE A 48 4.86 -22.83 -7.21
C ILE A 48 5.16 -24.32 -7.25
N GLY A 49 4.82 -25.03 -6.18
CA GLY A 49 4.96 -26.48 -6.11
C GLY A 49 4.23 -27.17 -7.26
N TYR A 50 4.83 -28.25 -7.79
CA TYR A 50 4.29 -29.00 -8.94
C TYR A 50 2.84 -29.45 -8.76
N SER A 51 2.41 -29.78 -7.54
CA SER A 51 1.03 -30.19 -7.23
C SER A 51 -0.02 -29.08 -7.31
N LYS A 52 0.41 -27.81 -7.43
CA LYS A 52 -0.48 -26.66 -7.55
C LYS A 52 -0.63 -26.16 -8.99
N LYS A 53 0.12 -26.73 -9.94
CA LYS A 53 0.03 -26.38 -11.36
C LYS A 53 -1.06 -27.23 -12.01
N PHE A 54 -1.95 -26.61 -12.78
CA PHE A 54 -2.85 -27.37 -13.64
C PHE A 54 -2.03 -28.05 -14.74
N GLU A 55 -2.54 -29.17 -15.26
CA GLU A 55 -1.91 -29.88 -16.37
C GLU A 55 -1.61 -28.90 -17.53
N ASP A 56 -0.42 -29.02 -18.11
CA ASP A 56 0.10 -28.18 -19.21
C ASP A 56 0.21 -26.67 -18.94
N THR A 57 0.17 -26.22 -17.69
CA THR A 57 0.35 -24.79 -17.37
C THR A 57 1.81 -24.37 -17.50
N THR A 58 2.08 -23.37 -18.34
CA THR A 58 3.40 -22.73 -18.49
C THR A 58 3.48 -21.41 -17.73
N ILE A 59 4.68 -20.86 -17.56
CA ILE A 59 4.86 -19.55 -16.90
C ILE A 59 4.08 -18.42 -17.58
N ASN A 60 3.93 -18.49 -18.92
CA ASN A 60 3.23 -17.48 -19.72
C ASN A 60 1.71 -17.51 -19.54
N ASP A 61 1.18 -18.61 -19.02
CA ASP A 61 -0.24 -18.76 -18.72
C ASP A 61 -0.61 -18.14 -17.37
N LEU A 62 0.39 -17.70 -16.60
CA LEU A 62 0.22 -17.22 -15.24
C LEU A 62 0.39 -15.72 -15.14
N ARG A 63 -0.52 -15.11 -14.40
CA ARG A 63 -0.47 -13.69 -14.06
C ARG A 63 -0.51 -13.50 -12.57
N LYS A 64 0.06 -12.39 -12.12
CA LYS A 64 0.01 -11.92 -10.75
C LYS A 64 -0.83 -10.67 -10.67
N LEU A 65 -1.87 -10.70 -9.84
CA LEU A 65 -2.54 -9.50 -9.36
C LEU A 65 -1.89 -9.13 -8.03
N TYR A 66 -1.29 -7.95 -7.95
CA TYR A 66 -0.64 -7.42 -6.76
C TYR A 66 -1.24 -6.08 -6.36
N ILE A 67 -1.56 -5.94 -5.08
CA ILE A 67 -2.12 -4.74 -4.48
C ILE A 67 -1.20 -4.27 -3.37
N ASP A 68 -0.83 -2.99 -3.40
CA ASP A 68 -0.08 -2.31 -2.35
C ASP A 68 -0.81 -1.03 -1.96
N VAL A 69 -1.17 -0.93 -0.68
CA VAL A 69 -1.83 0.23 -0.10
C VAL A 69 -0.98 0.75 1.04
N LYS A 70 -0.69 2.05 1.01
CA LYS A 70 0.12 2.72 2.03
C LYS A 70 -0.57 3.99 2.51
N ILE A 71 -0.53 4.21 3.83
CA ILE A 71 -0.86 5.49 4.45
C ILE A 71 0.44 6.02 5.06
N THR A 72 1.00 7.11 4.55
CA THR A 72 2.20 7.78 5.10
C THR A 72 1.82 9.01 5.93
N ASN A 73 2.79 9.62 6.63
CA ASN A 73 2.57 10.82 7.46
C ASN A 73 1.45 10.64 8.50
N SER A 74 1.31 9.41 9.02
CA SER A 74 0.15 8.96 9.78
C SER A 74 0.46 8.64 11.23
N LYS A 75 1.66 8.98 11.74
CA LYS A 75 2.04 8.71 13.15
C LYS A 75 1.05 9.28 14.16
N LYS A 76 0.47 10.45 13.85
CA LYS A 76 -0.49 11.17 14.70
C LYS A 76 -1.94 10.69 14.53
N ALA A 77 -2.18 9.70 13.68
CA ALA A 77 -3.51 9.13 13.52
C ALA A 77 -3.95 8.43 14.80
N THR A 78 -5.21 8.62 15.18
CA THR A 78 -5.88 7.87 16.24
C THR A 78 -6.56 6.61 15.71
N LYS A 79 -6.79 6.55 14.39
CA LYS A 79 -7.33 5.39 13.68
C LYS A 79 -6.71 5.29 12.29
N ARG A 80 -6.39 4.06 11.87
CA ARG A 80 -5.99 3.69 10.51
C ARG A 80 -6.61 2.35 10.18
N THR A 81 -7.23 2.24 9.02
CA THR A 81 -7.83 1.00 8.52
C THR A 81 -7.50 0.87 7.06
N ILE A 82 -6.99 -0.28 6.67
CA ILE A 82 -6.83 -0.68 5.27
C ILE A 82 -7.46 -2.06 5.16
N THR A 83 -8.40 -2.23 4.23
CA THR A 83 -9.07 -3.49 3.99
C THR A 83 -9.06 -3.75 2.50
N ILE A 84 -8.29 -4.76 2.10
CA ILE A 84 -8.26 -5.27 0.74
C ILE A 84 -9.29 -6.40 0.67
N PRO A 85 -10.21 -6.41 -0.32
CA PRO A 85 -11.22 -7.46 -0.45
C PRO A 85 -10.60 -8.80 -0.83
N ASN A 86 -11.39 -9.86 -0.74
CA ASN A 86 -10.94 -11.20 -1.10
C ASN A 86 -10.64 -11.30 -2.61
N LEU A 87 -9.37 -11.50 -2.96
CA LEU A 87 -8.91 -11.61 -4.35
C LEU A 87 -9.22 -12.96 -5.00
N PHE A 88 -9.57 -13.99 -4.22
CA PHE A 88 -9.90 -15.33 -4.73
C PHE A 88 -11.28 -15.38 -5.43
N ILE A 89 -11.93 -14.24 -5.67
CA ILE A 89 -13.20 -14.17 -6.41
C ILE A 89 -13.07 -14.66 -7.86
N ILE A 90 -11.86 -14.60 -8.43
CA ILE A 90 -11.58 -15.14 -9.77
C ILE A 90 -11.88 -16.64 -9.89
N ASP A 91 -11.80 -17.41 -8.80
CA ASP A 91 -12.12 -18.85 -8.79
C ASP A 91 -13.62 -19.14 -8.97
N LYS A 92 -14.46 -18.11 -8.84
CA LYS A 92 -15.91 -18.20 -9.03
C LYS A 92 -16.37 -17.79 -10.42
N TYR A 93 -15.47 -17.30 -11.27
CA TYR A 93 -15.82 -16.80 -12.59
C TYR A 93 -16.29 -17.93 -13.51
N ASP A 94 -15.48 -18.98 -13.64
CA ASP A 94 -15.76 -20.13 -14.50
C ASP A 94 -15.16 -21.45 -13.98
N ARG A 95 -13.95 -21.40 -13.42
CA ARG A 95 -13.26 -22.52 -12.79
C ARG A 95 -12.33 -22.03 -11.68
N PHE A 96 -11.83 -22.96 -10.88
CA PHE A 96 -10.73 -22.67 -9.96
C PHE A 96 -9.48 -22.31 -10.76
N ARG A 97 -8.92 -21.11 -10.55
CA ARG A 97 -7.80 -20.54 -11.32
C ARG A 97 -6.60 -20.19 -10.45
N THR A 98 -6.80 -20.00 -9.15
CA THR A 98 -5.77 -19.51 -8.24
C THR A 98 -4.79 -20.61 -7.87
N ILE A 99 -3.50 -20.29 -7.97
CA ILE A 99 -2.39 -21.20 -7.67
C ILE A 99 -1.72 -20.84 -6.35
N GLY A 100 -1.70 -19.54 -6.02
CA GLY A 100 -1.12 -19.05 -4.79
C GLY A 100 -1.59 -17.63 -4.50
N GLY A 101 -1.42 -17.22 -3.26
CA GLY A 101 -1.73 -15.87 -2.83
C GLY A 101 -1.23 -15.63 -1.42
N GLY A 102 -1.24 -14.36 -1.02
CA GLY A 102 -0.78 -13.96 0.29
C GLY A 102 -1.18 -12.54 0.62
N THR A 103 -1.15 -12.23 1.91
CA THR A 103 -1.44 -10.91 2.46
C THR A 103 -0.40 -10.53 3.49
N SER A 104 -0.09 -9.23 3.59
CA SER A 104 0.76 -8.69 4.66
C SER A 104 0.16 -7.38 5.16
N GLU A 105 0.30 -7.12 6.46
CA GLU A 105 -0.16 -5.89 7.09
C GLU A 105 0.88 -5.37 8.09
N GLN A 106 1.04 -4.04 8.10
CA GLN A 106 1.79 -3.30 9.08
C GLN A 106 0.96 -2.07 9.49
N ASN A 107 0.54 -1.99 10.77
CA ASN A 107 -0.33 -0.92 11.24
C ASN A 107 -0.08 -0.55 12.72
N ASN A 108 1.17 -0.26 13.10
CA ASN A 108 1.50 0.08 14.49
C ASN A 108 1.22 1.55 14.81
N ILE A 109 -0.02 1.86 15.21
CA ILE A 109 -0.49 3.24 15.45
C ILE A 109 0.29 3.90 16.59
N GLY A 110 0.66 5.18 16.42
CA GLY A 110 1.40 5.97 17.42
C GLY A 110 2.91 5.67 17.47
N ILE A 111 3.34 4.53 16.94
CA ILE A 111 4.75 4.12 16.88
C ILE A 111 5.32 4.46 15.50
N GLU A 112 4.68 3.95 14.44
CA GLU A 112 5.13 4.06 13.06
C GLU A 112 4.42 5.19 12.32
N ASP A 113 5.17 5.86 11.45
CA ASP A 113 4.62 6.93 10.61
C ASP A 113 3.80 6.41 9.41
N ALA A 114 3.93 5.13 9.10
CA ALA A 114 3.20 4.51 8.00
C ALA A 114 2.31 3.36 8.48
N ALA A 115 1.25 3.11 7.72
CA ALA A 115 0.57 1.82 7.67
C ALA A 115 0.67 1.28 6.24
N LYS A 116 0.78 -0.04 6.11
CA LYS A 116 0.88 -0.73 4.83
C LYS A 116 0.01 -1.98 4.85
N SER A 117 -0.70 -2.25 3.77
CA SER A 117 -1.32 -3.55 3.51
C SER A 117 -1.03 -3.97 2.08
N THR A 118 -0.64 -5.22 1.91
CA THR A 118 -0.43 -5.82 0.59
C THR A 118 -1.24 -7.09 0.46
N ALA A 119 -1.68 -7.38 -0.76
CA ALA A 119 -2.31 -8.63 -1.10
C ALA A 119 -1.90 -9.03 -2.52
N TYR A 120 -1.80 -10.33 -2.77
CA TYR A 120 -1.57 -10.83 -4.11
C TYR A 120 -2.21 -12.18 -4.34
N ILE A 121 -2.47 -12.47 -5.62
CA ILE A 121 -2.77 -13.81 -6.12
C ILE A 121 -1.94 -14.07 -7.38
N ILE A 122 -1.62 -15.34 -7.61
CA ILE A 122 -1.10 -15.87 -8.87
C ILE A 122 -2.17 -16.83 -9.40
N PHE A 123 -2.57 -16.66 -10.65
CA PHE A 123 -3.66 -17.40 -11.24
C PHE A 123 -3.43 -17.73 -12.72
N ASP A 124 -4.12 -18.76 -13.20
CA ASP A 124 -4.19 -19.13 -14.61
C ASP A 124 -5.07 -18.13 -15.39
N SER A 125 -4.44 -17.34 -16.25
CA SER A 125 -5.10 -16.32 -17.07
C SER A 125 -5.56 -16.81 -18.44
N ARG A 126 -5.40 -18.10 -18.78
CA ARG A 126 -5.85 -18.61 -20.09
C ARG A 126 -7.34 -18.36 -20.30
N GLY A 127 -7.66 -17.79 -21.45
CA GLY A 127 -9.03 -17.43 -21.83
C GLY A 127 -9.57 -16.17 -21.15
N LEU A 128 -8.75 -15.43 -20.39
CA LEU A 128 -9.12 -14.13 -19.82
C LEU A 128 -8.31 -13.02 -20.51
N ASN A 129 -9.01 -12.03 -21.04
CA ASN A 129 -8.41 -10.76 -21.44
C ASN A 129 -8.44 -9.76 -20.26
N GLU A 130 -7.84 -8.59 -20.45
CA GLU A 130 -7.80 -7.55 -19.42
C GLU A 130 -9.21 -7.08 -19.00
N GLN A 131 -10.13 -6.93 -19.96
CA GLN A 131 -11.50 -6.51 -19.68
C GLN A 131 -12.24 -7.55 -18.84
N ASP A 132 -12.04 -8.85 -19.09
CA ASP A 132 -12.60 -9.92 -18.26
C ASP A 132 -12.13 -9.78 -16.81
N LEU A 133 -10.84 -9.50 -16.61
CA LEU A 133 -10.29 -9.27 -15.28
C LEU A 133 -10.88 -8.03 -14.62
N ARG A 134 -11.03 -6.92 -15.35
CA ARG A 134 -11.70 -5.72 -14.82
C ARG A 134 -13.13 -6.01 -14.39
N ASN A 135 -13.86 -6.79 -15.19
CA ASN A 135 -15.24 -7.18 -14.88
C ASN A 135 -15.32 -8.14 -13.67
N ILE A 136 -14.39 -9.07 -13.53
CA ILE A 136 -14.31 -9.97 -12.35
C ILE A 136 -14.15 -9.17 -11.05
N TYR A 137 -13.41 -8.06 -11.10
CA TYR A 137 -13.10 -7.21 -9.95
C TYR A 137 -13.89 -5.89 -9.88
N ASP A 138 -14.92 -5.70 -10.71
CA ASP A 138 -15.80 -4.52 -10.75
C ASP A 138 -16.28 -4.14 -9.34
N ASN A 139 -16.88 -5.11 -8.64
CA ASN A 139 -17.47 -4.89 -7.33
C ASN A 139 -16.48 -5.06 -6.16
N SER A 140 -15.18 -5.16 -6.45
CA SER A 140 -14.15 -5.38 -5.44
C SER A 140 -13.48 -4.06 -5.08
N GLU A 141 -13.85 -3.48 -3.94
CA GLU A 141 -13.32 -2.20 -3.47
C GLU A 141 -12.34 -2.36 -2.30
N ILE A 142 -11.18 -1.70 -2.39
CA ILE A 142 -10.28 -1.48 -1.28
C ILE A 142 -10.84 -0.37 -0.41
N TYR A 143 -11.04 -0.63 0.88
CA TYR A 143 -11.47 0.37 1.86
C TYR A 143 -10.27 0.90 2.64
N ILE A 144 -10.15 2.22 2.71
CA ILE A 144 -9.04 2.92 3.38
C ILE A 144 -9.65 4.01 4.25
N ALA A 145 -9.28 4.05 5.53
CA ALA A 145 -9.75 5.09 6.43
C ALA A 145 -8.68 5.52 7.43
N TYR A 146 -8.69 6.81 7.78
CA TYR A 146 -7.87 7.33 8.87
C TYR A 146 -8.57 8.46 9.62
N LYS A 147 -8.17 8.67 10.89
CA LYS A 147 -8.67 9.77 11.72
C LYS A 147 -7.53 10.38 12.51
N LEU A 148 -7.43 11.71 12.53
CA LEU A 148 -6.56 12.46 13.44
C LEU A 148 -7.34 12.85 14.71
N LYS A 149 -6.64 13.17 15.81
CA LYS A 149 -7.25 13.44 17.13
C LYS A 149 -8.40 14.46 17.10
N ASN A 150 -8.30 15.47 16.25
CA ASN A 150 -9.29 16.56 16.13
C ASN A 150 -9.81 16.71 14.69
N SER A 151 -9.80 15.65 13.89
CA SER A 151 -10.36 15.67 12.53
C SER A 151 -11.55 14.72 12.42
N ASP A 152 -12.35 14.93 11.39
CA ASP A 152 -13.30 13.92 10.93
C ASP A 152 -12.56 12.67 10.42
N LEU A 153 -13.31 11.57 10.34
CA LEU A 153 -12.85 10.35 9.70
C LEU A 153 -12.75 10.62 8.19
N VAL A 154 -11.57 10.38 7.62
CA VAL A 154 -11.38 10.38 6.17
C VAL A 154 -11.52 8.96 5.68
N GLU A 155 -12.40 8.74 4.71
CA GLU A 155 -12.66 7.44 4.08
C GLU A 155 -12.41 7.53 2.59
N LYS A 156 -11.83 6.48 2.02
CA LYS A 156 -11.58 6.32 0.59
C LYS A 156 -11.89 4.89 0.18
N ARG A 157 -12.59 4.74 -0.94
CA ARG A 157 -12.82 3.46 -1.62
C ARG A 157 -12.11 3.49 -2.96
N VAL A 158 -11.46 2.38 -3.31
CA VAL A 158 -10.75 2.24 -4.59
C VAL A 158 -11.20 0.94 -5.25
N SER A 159 -11.91 1.06 -6.37
CA SER A 159 -12.29 -0.09 -7.21
C SER A 159 -11.05 -0.77 -7.78
N ILE A 160 -10.92 -2.08 -7.59
CA ILE A 160 -9.83 -2.88 -8.14
C ILE A 160 -9.95 -2.96 -9.66
N GLY A 161 -11.15 -3.23 -10.19
CA GLY A 161 -11.39 -3.31 -11.63
C GLY A 161 -11.06 -2.02 -12.37
N ASP A 162 -11.45 -0.86 -11.84
CA ASP A 162 -11.22 0.44 -12.50
C ASP A 162 -9.75 0.87 -12.46
N ASN A 163 -9.06 0.55 -11.37
CA ASN A 163 -7.68 1.01 -11.12
C ASN A 163 -6.62 -0.02 -11.47
N LEU A 164 -7.01 -1.16 -12.07
CA LEU A 164 -6.08 -2.18 -12.54
C LEU A 164 -5.13 -1.61 -13.59
N LYS A 165 -3.82 -1.70 -13.33
CA LYS A 165 -2.78 -1.32 -14.30
C LYS A 165 -2.04 -2.55 -14.78
N THR A 166 -1.84 -2.66 -16.08
CA THR A 166 -1.03 -3.72 -16.68
C THR A 166 0.41 -3.26 -16.79
N ASN A 167 1.31 -4.01 -16.18
CA ASN A 167 2.74 -3.90 -16.45
C ASN A 167 3.11 -5.06 -17.38
N GLU A 168 3.61 -4.73 -18.58
CA GLU A 168 4.13 -5.73 -19.53
C GLU A 168 5.39 -6.41 -19.00
#